data_AF-A0A7J9KYY7-F1
#
_entry.id   AF-A0A7J9KYY7-F1
#
_cell.length_a   1.000
_cell.length_b   1.000
_cell.length_c   1.000
_cell.angle_alpha   90.00
_cell.angle_beta   90.00
_cell.angle_gamma   90.00
#
_symmetry.space_group_name_H-M   'P 1'
#
loop_
_entity.id
_entity.type
_entity.pdbx_description
1 polymer ?
#
loop_
_entity_poly.entity_id
_entity_poly.type
_entity_poly.pdbx_seq_one_letter_code
_entity_poly.pdbx_strand_id
1 'polypeptide(L)' 'MKEKIGNLSFQNYRSTKKDILVIGPVPGKRYSEITFPILSPDPASNKDVHLLKYPIYVGGNRGWRSYTKT' A
#
# COMPACT_ATOMS: atom_id res chain seq x y z
N MET A 1 7.00 -9.70 13.02
CA MET A 1 6.43 -8.97 11.86
C MET A 1 5.66 -7.72 12.27
N LYS A 2 4.79 -7.77 13.30
CA LYS A 2 4.08 -6.58 13.83
C LYS A 2 5.01 -5.41 14.20
N GLU A 3 6.18 -5.69 14.77
CA GLU A 3 7.18 -4.67 15.14
C GLU A 3 7.71 -3.87 13.93
N LYS A 4 7.85 -4.50 12.76
CA LYS A 4 8.35 -3.84 11.53
C LYS A 4 7.29 -2.99 10.83
N ILE A 5 6.03 -3.32 11.03
CA ILE A 5 4.89 -2.58 10.44
C ILE A 5 4.66 -1.28 11.23
N GLY A 6 5.05 -1.25 12.51
CA GLY A 6 4.85 -0.11 13.39
C GLY A 6 3.38 0.30 13.49
N ASN A 7 3.12 1.55 13.90
CA ASN A 7 1.78 2.12 13.99
C ASN A 7 1.36 2.82 12.69
N LEU A 8 1.65 2.22 11.54
CA LEU A 8 1.24 2.76 10.24
C LEU A 8 -0.23 2.45 9.97
N SER A 9 -0.99 3.49 9.61
CA SER A 9 -2.39 3.35 9.18
C SER A 9 -2.45 3.10 7.68
N PHE A 10 -2.94 1.93 7.28
CA PHE A 10 -3.20 1.58 5.88
C PHE A 10 -4.63 1.96 5.54
N GLN A 11 -4.79 2.73 4.47
CA GLN A 11 -6.10 3.11 3.95
C GLN A 11 -6.29 2.53 2.56
N ASN A 12 -7.50 2.07 2.27
CA ASN A 12 -7.84 1.69 0.91
C ASN A 12 -8.07 2.96 0.09
N TYR A 13 -7.54 3.01 -1.13
CA TYR A 13 -7.79 4.13 -2.04
C TYR A 13 -9.29 4.33 -2.31
N ARG A 14 -10.06 3.23 -2.36
CA ARG A 14 -11.51 3.24 -2.51
C ARG A 14 -12.12 2.09 -1.72
N SER A 15 -13.32 2.28 -1.18
CA SER A 15 -14.06 1.22 -0.45
C SER A 15 -14.25 -0.07 -1.25
N THR A 16 -14.45 0.05 -2.56
CA THR A 16 -14.67 -1.09 -3.47
C THR A 16 -13.39 -1.76 -3.95
N LYS A 17 -12.22 -1.14 -3.80
CA LYS A 17 -10.94 -1.63 -4.33
C LYS A 17 -9.94 -1.76 -3.18
N LYS A 18 -9.83 -2.97 -2.63
CA LYS A 18 -8.96 -3.26 -1.47
C LYS A 18 -7.50 -3.50 -1.85
N ASP A 19 -7.21 -3.73 -3.13
CA ASP A 19 -5.86 -4.06 -3.61
C ASP A 19 -4.94 -2.82 -3.71
N ILE A 20 -5.50 -1.62 -3.60
CA ILE A 20 -4.76 -0.36 -3.66
C ILE A 20 -4.69 0.24 -2.26
N LEU A 21 -3.51 0.15 -1.65
CA LEU A 21 -3.24 0.67 -0.32
C LEU A 21 -2.51 2.01 -0.40
N VAL A 22 -2.96 2.96 0.42
CA VAL A 22 -2.39 4.30 0.56
C VAL A 22 -1.97 4.51 2.00
N ILE A 23 -0.82 5.14 2.17
CA ILE A 23 -0.23 5.47 3.46
C ILE A 23 0.28 6.90 3.40
N GLY A 24 -0.01 7.69 4.42
CA GLY A 24 0.54 9.03 4.58
C GLY A 24 -0.45 10.02 5.18
N PRO A 25 0.02 11.23 5.54
CA PRO A 25 1.43 11.63 5.61
C PRO A 25 2.16 10.98 6.81
N VAL A 26 3.40 10.56 6.61
CA VAL A 26 4.22 9.93 7.66
C VAL A 26 5.53 10.70 7.89
N PRO A 27 6.06 10.75 9.12
CA PRO A 27 7.34 11.38 9.40
C PRO A 27 8.50 10.67 8.67
N GLY A 28 9.01 11.29 7.61
CA GLY A 28 10.04 10.67 6.75
C GLY A 28 11.37 10.33 7.45
N LYS A 29 11.69 10.97 8.58
CA LYS A 29 12.89 10.62 9.38
C LYS A 29 12.76 9.25 10.07
N ARG A 30 11.54 8.84 10.43
CA ARG A 30 11.28 7.58 11.14
C ARG A 30 10.93 6.44 10.18
N TYR A 31 10.28 6.77 9.07
CA TYR A 31 9.79 5.81 8.09
C TYR A 31 10.53 5.95 6.77
N SER A 32 11.82 5.60 6.77
CA SER A 32 12.62 5.46 5.53
C SER A 32 12.26 4.20 4.76
N GLU A 33 11.88 3.16 5.48
CA GLU A 33 11.39 1.89 4.95
C GLU A 33 9.97 1.65 5.45
N ILE A 34 9.11 1.13 4.57
CA ILE A 34 7.73 0.80 4.89
C ILE A 34 7.49 -0.66 4.49
N THR A 35 7.08 -1.47 5.48
CA THR A 35 6.71 -2.86 5.27
C THR A 35 5.20 -2.99 5.10
N PHE A 36 4.75 -3.49 3.95
CA PHE A 36 3.33 -3.73 3.68
C PHE A 36 2.95 -5.18 4.05
N PRO A 37 1.97 -5.41 4.94
CA PRO A 37 1.41 -6.73 5.16
C PRO A 37 0.42 -7.05 4.04
N ILE A 38 0.88 -7.71 2.97
CA ILE A 38 0.03 -8.14 1.85
C ILE A 38 -0.21 -9.65 2.00
N LEU A 39 -1.48 -10.05 1.83
CA LEU A 39 -1.87 -11.46 1.74
C LEU A 39 -2.14 -11.79 0.28
N SER A 40 -1.57 -12.89 -0.20
CA SER A 40 -1.87 -13.41 -1.52
C SER A 40 -3.29 -14.01 -1.54
N PRO A 41 -4.08 -13.79 -2.60
CA PRO A 41 -5.34 -14.48 -2.77
C PRO A 41 -5.12 -15.98 -3.02
N ASP A 42 -6.05 -16.81 -2.54
CA ASP A 42 -6.02 -18.26 -2.75
C ASP A 42 -6.85 -18.66 -3.98
N PRO A 43 -6.22 -19.19 -5.06
CA PRO A 43 -6.91 -19.59 -6.29
C PRO A 43 -7.88 -20.77 -6.10
N ALA A 44 -7.75 -21.55 -5.02
CA ALA A 44 -8.72 -22.60 -4.72
C ALA A 44 -10.07 -22.01 -4.25
N SER A 45 -10.01 -20.85 -3.60
CA SER A 45 -11.19 -20.15 -3.05
C SER A 45 -11.79 -19.12 -4.01
N ASN A 46 -10.97 -18.54 -4.90
CA ASN A 46 -11.39 -17.50 -5.84
C ASN A 46 -11.01 -17.89 -7.28
N LYS A 47 -12.03 -18.13 -8.12
CA LYS A 47 -11.87 -18.56 -9.52
C LYS A 47 -11.29 -17.48 -10.44
N ASP A 48 -11.39 -16.21 -10.05
CA ASP A 48 -10.86 -15.09 -10.84
C ASP A 48 -9.34 -14.91 -10.67
N VAL A 49 -8.74 -15.67 -9.75
CA VAL A 49 -7.31 -15.60 -9.42
C VAL A 49 -6.62 -16.84 -9.99
N HIS A 50 -5.54 -16.60 -10.74
CA HIS A 50 -4.76 -17.65 -11.40
C HIS A 50 -3.33 -17.67 -10.88
N LEU A 51 -2.64 -18.80 -10.99
CA LEU A 51 -1.22 -18.94 -10.64
C LEU A 51 -0.35 -18.37 -11.77
N LEU A 52 -0.32 -17.05 -11.89
CA LEU A 52 0.44 -16.30 -12.89
C LEU A 52 1.31 -15.22 -12.25
N LYS A 53 2.20 -14.62 -13.05
CA LYS A 53 3.01 -13.49 -12.62
C LYS A 53 2.20 -12.20 -12.72
N TYR A 54 1.91 -11.58 -11.58
CA TYR A 54 1.20 -10.31 -11.51
C TYR A 54 2.19 -9.13 -11.34
N PRO A 55 1.98 -8.00 -12.04
CA PRO A 55 2.76 -6.79 -11.81
C PRO A 55 2.35 -6.13 -10.49
N ILE A 56 3.32 -5.53 -9.79
CA ILE A 56 3.11 -4.72 -8.60
C ILE A 56 3.62 -3.31 -8.89
N TYR A 57 2.74 -2.31 -8.72
CA TYR A 57 3.07 -0.90 -8.93
C TYR A 57 3.23 -0.19 -7.60
N VAL A 58 4.30 0.61 -7.47
CA VAL A 58 4.62 1.34 -6.23
C VAL A 58 4.95 2.78 -6.59
N GLY A 59 4.38 3.73 -5.85
CA GLY A 59 4.66 5.16 -5.97
C GLY A 59 4.88 5.79 -4.60
N GLY A 60 5.95 6.56 -4.44
CA GLY A 60 6.30 7.25 -3.21
C GLY A 60 6.51 8.74 -3.44
N ASN A 61 6.03 9.57 -2.50
CA ASN A 61 6.25 11.01 -2.52
C ASN A 61 6.93 11.45 -1.22
N ARG A 62 7.91 12.36 -1.33
CA ARG A 62 8.55 13.02 -0.18
C ARG A 62 8.58 14.52 -0.40
N GLY A 63 8.21 15.28 0.63
CA GLY A 63 8.17 16.74 0.57
C GLY A 63 6.81 17.30 0.15
N TRP A 64 6.72 18.63 0.15
CA TRP A 64 5.50 19.37 -0.18
C TRP A 64 5.38 19.53 -1.70
N ARG A 65 4.17 19.43 -2.25
CA ARG A 65 3.93 19.68 -3.68
C ARG A 65 3.82 21.18 -3.96
N SER A 66 4.62 21.67 -4.90
CA SER A 66 4.67 23.10 -5.28
C SER A 66 3.38 23.66 -5.89
N TYR A 67 2.42 22.82 -6.29
CA TYR A 67 1.21 23.24 -6.98
C TYR A 67 -0.02 22.95 -6.13
N THR A 68 -0.64 24.01 -5.62
CA THR A 68 -2.05 24.02 -5.25
C THR A 68 -2.74 24.93 -6.25
N LYS A 69 -3.53 24.36 -7.17
CA LYS A 69 -4.40 25.16 -8.02
C LYS A 69 -5.73 25.27 -7.28
N THR A 70 -5.98 26.46 -6.77
CA THR A 70 -7.25 26.88 -6.15
C THR A 70 -8.38 26.86 -7.17
#